data_AF-A0A0G0FDF7-F1
#
_entry.id   AF-A0A0G0FDF7-F1
#
_cell.length_a   1.000
_cell.length_b   1.000
_cell.length_c   1.000
_cell.angle_alpha   90.00
_cell.angle_beta   90.00
_cell.angle_gamma   90.00
#
_symmetry.space_group_name_H-M   'P 1'
#
loop_
_entity.id
_entity.type
_entity.pdbx_description
1 polymer ?
#
loop_
_entity_poly.entity_id
_entity_poly.type
_entity_poly.pdbx_seq_one_letter_code
_entity_poly.pdbx_strand_id
1 'polypeptide(L)'
;MLKRLEALIEQTDFLLEKQNEALVESEKIFGGMADEVEEKLKNKSISAQDLKSLNNIRTMIKEHLENVAEQMQEDIEFLTEQLTALKHIAAIPDQKKAKELLNMMIDEDEEILETEAFKENVTQESIASKQNLISIIDDLKSALNEDKFRDVELFLEALCADEEEESEEESECGCCESKCDSKKKGCCSGVDIFKGSCDDDCDDDCCK
;
A
#
# COMPACT_ATOMS: atom_id res chain seq x y z
N MET A 1 -19.93 -4.61 29.97
CA MET A 1 -18.50 -4.25 30.06
C MET A 1 -17.62 -5.48 29.94
N LEU A 2 -17.52 -6.37 30.95
CA LEU A 2 -16.70 -7.61 30.84
C LEU A 2 -16.96 -8.42 29.57
N LYS A 3 -18.22 -8.77 29.27
CA LYS A 3 -18.57 -9.48 28.03
C LYS A 3 -18.22 -8.72 26.73
N ARG A 4 -18.31 -7.39 26.76
CA ARG A 4 -17.98 -6.51 25.60
C ARG A 4 -16.48 -6.52 25.36
N LEU A 5 -15.70 -6.39 26.43
CA LEU A 5 -14.24 -6.43 26.40
C LEU A 5 -13.71 -7.81 26.00
N GLU A 6 -14.29 -8.89 26.53
CA GLU A 6 -13.97 -10.28 26.15
C GLU A 6 -14.22 -10.51 24.66
N ALA A 7 -15.39 -10.07 24.15
CA ALA A 7 -15.71 -10.17 22.73
C ALA A 7 -14.71 -9.40 21.86
N LEU A 8 -14.35 -8.17 22.24
CA LEU A 8 -13.35 -7.37 21.52
C LEU A 8 -11.98 -8.02 21.50
N ILE A 9 -11.52 -8.54 22.64
CA ILE A 9 -10.24 -9.26 22.70
C ILE A 9 -10.26 -10.44 21.73
N GLU A 10 -11.33 -11.22 21.72
CA GLU A 10 -11.46 -12.39 20.85
C GLU A 10 -11.55 -12.02 19.37
N GLN A 11 -12.29 -10.96 19.04
CA GLN A 11 -12.42 -10.47 17.65
C GLN A 11 -11.09 -9.89 17.14
N THR A 12 -10.37 -9.10 17.94
CA THR A 12 -9.07 -8.54 17.56
C THR A 12 -8.01 -9.64 17.41
N ASP A 13 -8.00 -10.63 18.31
CA ASP A 13 -7.09 -11.79 18.22
C ASP A 13 -7.35 -12.59 16.92
N PHE A 14 -8.62 -12.79 16.57
CA PHE A 14 -9.02 -13.44 15.32
C PHE A 14 -8.64 -12.63 14.07
N LEU A 15 -8.86 -11.31 14.08
CA LEU A 15 -8.42 -10.43 12.98
C LEU A 15 -6.90 -10.51 12.77
N LEU A 16 -6.15 -10.50 13.87
CA LEU A 16 -4.70 -10.61 13.82
C LEU A 16 -4.25 -11.94 13.20
N GLU A 17 -4.88 -13.05 13.58
CA GLU A 17 -4.64 -14.36 12.95
C GLU A 17 -4.92 -14.29 11.43
N LYS A 18 -6.07 -13.73 11.03
CA LYS A 18 -6.47 -13.63 9.63
C LYS A 18 -5.56 -12.73 8.79
N GLN A 19 -5.08 -11.61 9.33
CA GLN A 19 -4.14 -10.75 8.62
C GLN A 19 -2.77 -11.40 8.44
N ASN A 20 -2.28 -12.13 9.44
CA ASN A 20 -1.03 -12.90 9.30
C ASN A 20 -1.17 -14.01 8.25
N GLU A 21 -2.29 -14.74 8.24
CA GLU A 21 -2.57 -15.74 7.21
C GLU A 21 -2.61 -15.10 5.82
N ALA A 22 -3.34 -13.99 5.67
CA ALA A 22 -3.48 -13.29 4.41
C ALA A 22 -2.12 -12.79 3.89
N LEU A 23 -1.24 -12.28 4.75
CA LEU A 23 0.10 -11.82 4.36
C LEU A 23 0.93 -12.96 3.74
N VAL A 24 1.01 -14.10 4.44
CA VAL A 24 1.74 -15.29 3.96
C VAL A 24 1.15 -15.80 2.65
N GLU A 25 -0.17 -15.75 2.49
CA GLU A 25 -0.83 -16.17 1.27
C GLU A 25 -0.57 -15.23 0.09
N SER A 26 -0.60 -13.91 0.31
CA SER A 26 -0.25 -12.90 -0.68
C SER A 26 1.19 -13.07 -1.15
N GLU A 27 2.15 -13.20 -0.22
CA GLU A 27 3.56 -13.46 -0.55
C GLU A 27 3.73 -14.71 -1.43
N LYS A 28 2.98 -15.77 -1.13
CA LYS A 28 3.01 -17.01 -1.90
C LYS A 28 2.43 -16.84 -3.31
N ILE A 29 1.32 -16.10 -3.44
CA ILE A 29 0.66 -15.86 -4.73
C ILE A 29 1.58 -15.04 -5.64
N PHE A 30 2.06 -13.88 -5.15
CA PHE A 30 2.98 -13.02 -5.90
C PHE A 30 4.32 -13.70 -6.16
N GLY A 31 4.87 -14.43 -5.18
CA GLY A 31 6.09 -15.23 -5.36
C GLY A 31 5.95 -16.26 -6.47
N GLY A 32 4.80 -16.92 -6.57
CA GLY A 32 4.50 -17.84 -7.67
C GLY A 32 4.44 -17.17 -9.03
N MET A 33 4.03 -15.90 -9.14
CA MET A 33 4.08 -15.13 -10.39
C MET A 33 5.51 -14.69 -10.73
N ALA A 34 6.28 -14.23 -9.73
CA ALA A 34 7.67 -13.87 -9.89
C ALA A 34 8.52 -15.05 -10.39
N ASP A 35 8.29 -16.26 -9.86
CA ASP A 35 8.98 -17.48 -10.30
C ASP A 35 8.73 -17.80 -11.78
N GLU A 36 7.50 -17.62 -12.27
CA GLU A 36 7.16 -17.83 -13.70
C GLU A 36 7.86 -16.80 -14.60
N VAL A 37 7.94 -15.54 -14.17
CA VAL A 37 8.68 -14.49 -14.89
C VAL A 37 10.18 -14.82 -14.94
N GLU A 38 10.76 -15.27 -13.83
CA GLU A 38 12.16 -15.70 -13.76
C GLU A 38 12.43 -16.94 -14.64
N GLU A 39 11.47 -17.85 -14.78
CA GLU A 39 11.57 -18.98 -15.71
C GLU A 39 11.59 -18.49 -17.16
N LYS A 40 10.68 -17.58 -17.53
CA LYS A 40 10.64 -16.98 -18.87
C LYS A 40 11.95 -16.24 -19.18
N LEU A 41 12.48 -15.44 -18.26
CA LEU A 41 13.74 -14.69 -18.43
C LEU A 41 14.96 -15.59 -18.72
N LYS A 42 14.95 -16.87 -18.33
CA LYS A 42 16.03 -17.82 -18.62
C LYS A 42 16.01 -18.32 -20.07
N ASN A 43 14.93 -18.10 -20.81
CA ASN A 43 14.82 -18.53 -22.20
C ASN A 43 15.70 -17.65 -23.12
N LYS A 44 16.70 -18.27 -23.74
CA LYS A 44 17.70 -17.61 -24.59
C LYS A 44 17.17 -17.13 -25.94
N SER A 45 15.93 -17.48 -26.29
CA SER A 45 15.31 -17.15 -27.59
C SER A 45 14.39 -15.93 -27.55
N ILE A 46 14.34 -15.21 -26.41
CA ILE A 46 13.48 -14.04 -26.22
C ILE A 46 14.03 -12.82 -26.99
N SER A 47 13.13 -12.03 -27.57
CA SER A 47 13.52 -10.80 -28.27
C SER A 47 13.97 -9.71 -27.29
N ALA A 48 14.73 -8.70 -27.76
CA ALA A 48 15.16 -7.61 -26.89
C ALA A 48 13.98 -6.81 -26.29
N GLN A 49 12.87 -6.71 -27.02
CA GLN A 49 11.66 -6.03 -26.55
C GLN A 49 10.95 -6.86 -25.47
N ASP A 50 10.76 -8.15 -25.71
CA ASP A 50 10.13 -9.06 -24.74
C ASP A 50 10.97 -9.18 -23.46
N LEU A 51 12.30 -9.18 -23.60
CA LEU A 51 13.21 -9.15 -22.46
C LEU A 51 13.03 -7.88 -21.63
N LYS A 52 12.81 -6.73 -22.27
CA LYS A 52 12.52 -5.47 -21.57
C LYS A 52 11.20 -5.57 -20.81
N SER A 53 10.12 -5.99 -21.46
CA SER A 53 8.81 -6.15 -20.82
C SER A 53 8.86 -7.13 -19.64
N LEU A 54 9.53 -8.28 -19.76
CA LEU A 54 9.69 -9.23 -18.67
C LEU A 54 10.47 -8.66 -17.47
N ASN A 55 11.50 -7.85 -17.71
CA ASN A 55 12.21 -7.19 -16.62
C ASN A 55 11.34 -6.14 -15.93
N ASN A 56 10.53 -5.40 -16.69
CA ASN A 56 9.59 -4.43 -16.12
C ASN A 56 8.51 -5.13 -15.29
N ILE A 57 7.89 -6.19 -15.82
CA ILE A 57 6.94 -7.04 -15.09
C ILE A 57 7.55 -7.56 -13.79
N ARG A 58 8.78 -8.09 -13.84
CA ARG A 58 9.49 -8.57 -12.65
C ARG A 58 9.63 -7.49 -11.58
N THR A 59 9.95 -6.26 -11.98
CA THR A 59 10.07 -5.13 -11.06
C THR A 59 8.71 -4.78 -10.45
N MET A 60 7.68 -4.60 -11.28
CA MET A 60 6.33 -4.25 -10.81
C MET A 60 5.74 -5.28 -9.86
N ILE A 61 5.91 -6.59 -10.12
CA ILE A 61 5.45 -7.65 -9.20
C ILE A 61 6.12 -7.52 -7.82
N LYS A 62 7.42 -7.18 -7.80
CA LYS A 62 8.16 -7.06 -6.54
C LYS A 62 7.75 -5.83 -5.76
N GLU A 63 7.65 -4.69 -6.44
CA GLU A 63 7.21 -3.42 -5.84
C GLU A 63 5.79 -3.55 -5.30
N HIS A 64 4.87 -4.12 -6.06
CA HIS A 64 3.49 -4.29 -5.60
C HIS A 64 3.38 -5.30 -4.44
N LEU A 65 4.16 -6.39 -4.45
CA LEU A 65 4.24 -7.29 -3.29
C LEU A 65 4.81 -6.56 -2.04
N GLU A 66 5.86 -5.77 -2.20
CA GLU A 66 6.48 -5.02 -1.10
C GLU A 66 5.49 -4.03 -0.50
N ASN A 67 4.78 -3.25 -1.33
CA ASN A 67 3.76 -2.30 -0.91
C ASN A 67 2.61 -2.99 -0.15
N VAL A 68 2.05 -4.07 -0.72
CA VAL A 68 0.96 -4.82 -0.06
C VAL A 68 1.45 -5.43 1.26
N ALA A 69 2.65 -6.00 1.29
CA ALA A 69 3.20 -6.58 2.50
C ALA A 69 3.45 -5.53 3.59
N GLU A 70 3.94 -4.34 3.22
CA GLU A 70 4.14 -3.21 4.15
C GLU A 70 2.81 -2.76 4.76
N GLN A 71 1.79 -2.51 3.96
CA GLN A 71 0.45 -2.13 4.44
C GLN A 71 -0.15 -3.19 5.38
N MET A 72 -0.05 -4.46 5.02
CA MET A 72 -0.53 -5.56 5.86
C MET A 72 0.27 -5.68 7.17
N GLN A 73 1.56 -5.37 7.14
CA GLN A 73 2.41 -5.37 8.32
C GLN A 73 2.05 -4.22 9.28
N GLU A 74 1.75 -3.03 8.75
CA GLU A 74 1.22 -1.90 9.52
C GLU A 74 -0.10 -2.26 10.22
N ASP A 75 -1.02 -2.92 9.51
CA ASP A 75 -2.28 -3.42 10.07
C ASP A 75 -2.05 -4.44 11.19
N ILE A 76 -1.12 -5.39 11.00
CA ILE A 76 -0.74 -6.40 12.00
C ILE A 76 -0.19 -5.72 13.26
N GLU A 77 0.66 -4.71 13.12
CA GLU A 77 1.22 -3.95 14.23
C GLU A 77 0.13 -3.21 14.99
N PHE A 78 -0.74 -2.51 14.26
CA PHE A 78 -1.87 -1.81 14.84
C PHE A 78 -2.81 -2.74 15.63
N LEU A 79 -3.18 -3.89 15.06
CA LEU A 79 -4.01 -4.89 15.74
C LEU A 79 -3.32 -5.48 16.98
N THR A 80 -2.00 -5.69 16.91
CA THR A 80 -1.20 -6.16 18.05
C THR A 80 -1.20 -5.15 19.19
N GLU A 81 -1.07 -3.86 18.89
CA GLU A 81 -1.15 -2.78 19.88
C GLU A 81 -2.54 -2.70 20.50
N GLN A 82 -3.60 -2.76 19.68
CA GLN A 82 -4.98 -2.77 20.18
C GLN A 82 -5.23 -3.94 21.13
N LEU A 83 -4.85 -5.16 20.72
CA LEU A 83 -5.01 -6.36 21.53
C LEU A 83 -4.27 -6.24 22.88
N THR A 84 -3.08 -5.66 22.85
CA THR A 84 -2.28 -5.39 24.05
C THR A 84 -3.00 -4.40 24.98
N ALA A 85 -3.55 -3.32 24.43
CA ALA A 85 -4.34 -2.35 25.19
C ALA A 85 -5.59 -2.98 25.81
N LEU A 86 -6.34 -3.78 25.05
CA LEU A 86 -7.55 -4.48 25.54
C LEU A 86 -7.20 -5.48 26.66
N LYS A 87 -6.14 -6.27 26.49
CA LYS A 87 -5.65 -7.19 27.54
C LYS A 87 -5.21 -6.43 28.80
N HIS A 88 -4.58 -5.26 28.64
CA HIS A 88 -4.24 -4.40 29.77
C HIS A 88 -5.48 -3.87 30.49
N ILE A 89 -6.50 -3.39 29.75
CA ILE A 89 -7.78 -2.95 30.33
C ILE A 89 -8.46 -4.09 31.11
N ALA A 90 -8.46 -5.31 30.56
CA ALA A 90 -9.05 -6.48 31.21
C ALA A 90 -8.37 -6.83 32.55
N ALA A 91 -7.08 -6.51 32.69
CA ALA A 91 -6.32 -6.76 33.92
C ALA A 91 -6.52 -5.68 35.01
N ILE A 92 -7.20 -4.56 34.72
CA ILE A 92 -7.40 -3.46 35.68
C ILE A 92 -8.45 -3.88 36.74
N PRO A 93 -8.10 -3.88 38.04
CA PRO A 93 -9.05 -4.25 39.10
C PRO A 93 -10.19 -3.25 39.27
N ASP A 94 -9.92 -1.95 39.05
CA ASP A 94 -10.91 -0.89 39.12
C ASP A 94 -11.81 -0.89 37.88
N GLN A 95 -13.01 -1.44 38.04
CA GLN A 95 -14.01 -1.57 36.97
C GLN A 95 -14.46 -0.23 36.38
N LYS A 96 -14.44 0.85 37.17
CA LYS A 96 -14.82 2.18 36.67
C LYS A 96 -13.74 2.70 35.71
N LYS A 97 -12.48 2.61 36.14
CA LYS A 97 -11.33 2.98 35.32
C LYS A 97 -11.20 2.12 34.06
N ALA A 98 -11.42 0.80 34.18
CA ALA A 98 -11.43 -0.10 33.03
C ALA A 98 -12.51 0.28 32.00
N LYS A 99 -13.71 0.62 32.47
CA LYS A 99 -14.80 1.08 31.60
C LYS A 99 -14.45 2.42 30.91
N GLU A 100 -13.91 3.39 31.64
CA GLU A 100 -13.50 4.68 31.07
C GLU A 100 -12.45 4.50 29.96
N LEU A 101 -11.44 3.64 30.17
CA LEU A 101 -10.42 3.35 29.16
C LEU A 101 -10.99 2.60 27.95
N LEU A 102 -11.91 1.66 28.16
CA LEU A 102 -12.57 0.96 27.05
C LEU A 102 -13.38 1.94 26.18
N ASN A 103 -14.12 2.85 26.82
CA ASN A 103 -14.92 3.86 26.15
C ASN A 103 -14.07 4.91 25.40
N MET A 104 -12.77 5.01 25.68
CA MET A 104 -11.85 5.86 24.90
C MET A 104 -11.37 5.18 23.61
N MET A 105 -11.41 3.84 23.57
CA MET A 105 -11.01 3.09 22.38
C MET A 105 -12.18 2.87 21.43
N ILE A 106 -13.38 2.66 21.98
CA ILE A 106 -14.59 2.32 21.23
C ILE A 106 -15.76 3.07 21.85
N ASP A 107 -16.61 3.65 21.01
CA ASP A 107 -17.77 4.40 21.47
C ASP A 107 -18.74 3.51 22.26
N GLU A 108 -19.26 4.00 23.38
CA GLU A 108 -20.12 3.21 24.28
C GLU A 108 -21.38 2.70 23.56
N ASP A 109 -21.91 3.52 22.65
CA ASP A 109 -23.11 3.26 21.86
C ASP A 109 -22.85 2.45 20.58
N GLU A 110 -21.60 2.16 20.25
CA GLU A 110 -21.27 1.36 19.07
C GLU A 110 -21.72 -0.09 19.28
N GLU A 111 -22.54 -0.59 18.35
CA GLU A 111 -23.03 -1.96 18.37
C GLU A 111 -21.94 -2.87 17.80
N ILE A 112 -21.37 -3.71 18.67
CA ILE A 112 -20.38 -4.70 18.27
C ILE A 112 -21.14 -5.95 17.82
N LEU A 113 -20.78 -6.44 16.64
CA LEU A 113 -21.31 -7.70 16.12
C LEU A 113 -21.07 -8.84 17.11
N GLU A 114 -21.97 -9.83 17.08
CA GLU A 114 -21.73 -11.06 17.83
C GLU A 114 -20.45 -11.73 17.30
N THR A 115 -19.59 -12.22 18.21
CA THR A 115 -18.26 -12.77 17.88
C THR A 115 -18.30 -13.83 16.79
N GLU A 116 -19.25 -14.75 16.81
CA GLU A 116 -19.30 -15.81 15.80
C GLU A 116 -19.76 -15.28 14.43
N ALA A 117 -20.75 -14.37 14.40
CA ALA A 117 -21.16 -13.69 13.17
C ALA A 117 -20.03 -12.83 12.59
N PHE A 118 -19.27 -12.15 13.44
CA PHE A 118 -18.08 -11.39 13.05
C PHE A 118 -17.03 -12.29 12.39
N LYS A 119 -16.67 -13.40 13.03
CA LYS A 119 -15.68 -14.34 12.50
C LYS A 119 -16.12 -14.94 11.16
N GLU A 120 -17.41 -15.27 11.04
CA GLU A 120 -17.97 -15.78 9.79
C GLU A 120 -17.83 -14.75 8.67
N ASN A 121 -18.23 -13.50 8.91
CA ASN A 121 -18.13 -12.43 7.93
C ASN A 121 -16.68 -12.21 7.47
N VAL A 122 -15.76 -12.04 8.43
CA VAL A 122 -14.32 -11.84 8.13
C VAL A 122 -13.75 -13.03 7.34
N THR A 123 -14.14 -14.26 7.69
CA THR A 123 -13.69 -15.46 6.96
C THR A 123 -14.21 -15.47 5.52
N GLN A 124 -15.49 -15.13 5.31
CA GLN A 124 -16.08 -15.10 3.98
C GLN A 124 -15.45 -14.02 3.10
N GLU A 125 -15.24 -12.83 3.65
CA GLU A 125 -14.59 -11.73 2.95
C GLU A 125 -13.13 -12.08 2.61
N SER A 126 -12.37 -12.63 3.56
CA SER A 126 -10.99 -13.08 3.34
C SER A 126 -10.91 -14.13 2.21
N ILE A 127 -11.81 -15.11 2.20
CA ILE A 127 -11.87 -16.12 1.13
C ILE A 127 -12.18 -15.47 -0.22
N ALA A 128 -13.16 -14.57 -0.27
CA ALA A 128 -13.55 -13.90 -1.51
C ALA A 128 -12.41 -13.04 -2.07
N SER A 129 -11.78 -12.20 -1.24
CA SER A 129 -10.64 -11.36 -1.62
C SER A 129 -9.47 -12.19 -2.13
N LYS A 130 -9.14 -13.29 -1.44
CA LYS A 130 -8.10 -14.23 -1.89
C LYS A 130 -8.43 -14.85 -3.24
N GLN A 131 -9.66 -15.31 -3.44
CA GLN A 131 -10.07 -15.93 -4.71
C GLN A 131 -10.00 -14.93 -5.87
N ASN A 132 -10.35 -13.66 -5.62
CA ASN A 132 -10.21 -12.61 -6.61
C ASN A 132 -8.74 -12.37 -6.97
N LEU A 133 -7.86 -12.27 -5.97
CA LEU A 133 -6.42 -12.10 -6.19
C LEU A 133 -5.83 -13.28 -6.99
N ILE A 134 -6.17 -14.52 -6.63
CA ILE A 134 -5.75 -15.71 -7.37
C ILE A 134 -6.21 -15.64 -8.82
N SER A 135 -7.47 -15.27 -9.06
CA SER A 135 -8.00 -15.17 -10.43
C SER A 135 -7.23 -14.17 -11.28
N ILE A 136 -6.94 -12.99 -10.74
CA ILE A 136 -6.18 -11.95 -11.44
C ILE A 136 -4.77 -12.46 -11.77
N ILE A 137 -4.10 -13.09 -10.80
CA ILE A 137 -2.74 -13.59 -10.97
C ILE A 137 -2.70 -14.77 -11.95
N ASP A 138 -3.69 -15.66 -11.94
CA ASP A 138 -3.81 -16.78 -12.88
C ASP A 138 -4.05 -16.28 -14.33
N ASP A 139 -4.83 -15.21 -14.50
CA ASP A 139 -5.03 -14.56 -15.80
C ASP A 139 -3.70 -13.96 -16.31
N LEU A 140 -2.96 -13.28 -15.44
CA LEU A 140 -1.65 -12.71 -15.78
C LEU A 140 -0.63 -13.79 -16.12
N LYS A 141 -0.59 -14.88 -15.35
CA LYS A 141 0.25 -16.05 -15.64
C LYS A 141 -0.13 -16.72 -16.95
N SER A 142 -1.41 -16.83 -17.25
CA SER A 142 -1.89 -17.38 -18.53
C SER A 142 -1.41 -16.52 -19.71
N ALA A 143 -1.55 -15.20 -19.61
CA ALA A 143 -1.06 -14.27 -20.63
C ALA A 143 0.48 -14.32 -20.76
N LEU A 144 1.21 -14.43 -19.63
CA LEU A 144 2.66 -14.61 -19.62
C LEU A 144 3.07 -15.90 -20.34
N ASN A 145 2.33 -16.98 -20.14
CA ASN A 145 2.59 -18.28 -20.75
C ASN A 145 2.31 -18.30 -22.26
N GLU A 146 1.38 -17.46 -22.73
CA GLU A 146 1.10 -17.19 -24.15
C GLU A 146 2.07 -16.18 -24.79
N ASP A 147 3.14 -15.80 -24.09
CA ASP A 147 4.16 -14.83 -24.52
C ASP A 147 3.60 -13.42 -24.81
N LYS A 148 2.46 -13.08 -24.20
CA LYS A 148 1.83 -11.75 -24.29
C LYS A 148 2.41 -10.78 -23.26
N PHE A 149 3.73 -10.62 -23.25
CA PHE A 149 4.44 -9.87 -22.21
C PHE A 149 4.01 -8.40 -22.15
N ARG A 150 3.82 -7.74 -23.30
CA ARG A 150 3.39 -6.33 -23.28
C ARG A 150 1.99 -6.14 -22.71
N ASP A 151 1.09 -7.09 -22.88
CA ASP A 151 -0.26 -7.01 -22.33
C ASP A 151 -0.24 -7.15 -20.80
N VAL A 152 0.56 -8.07 -20.28
CA VAL A 152 0.80 -8.23 -18.84
C VAL A 152 1.44 -6.97 -18.24
N GLU A 153 2.44 -6.42 -18.93
CA GLU A 153 3.12 -5.19 -18.51
C GLU A 153 2.13 -4.01 -18.44
N LEU A 154 1.32 -3.80 -19.47
CA LEU A 154 0.30 -2.73 -19.51
C LEU A 154 -0.75 -2.89 -18.42
N PHE A 155 -1.15 -4.13 -18.10
CA PHE A 155 -2.12 -4.38 -17.04
C PHE A 155 -1.54 -4.04 -15.66
N LEU A 156 -0.29 -4.44 -15.39
CA LEU A 156 0.40 -4.09 -14.15
C LEU A 156 0.66 -2.58 -14.05
N GLU A 157 1.05 -1.92 -15.15
CA GLU A 157 1.19 -0.47 -15.22
C GLU A 157 -0.13 0.24 -14.83
N ALA A 158 -1.27 -0.27 -15.31
CA ALA A 158 -2.58 0.31 -14.97
C ALA A 158 -2.94 0.12 -13.49
N LEU A 159 -2.62 -1.04 -12.90
CA LEU A 159 -2.84 -1.27 -11.47
C LEU A 159 -1.99 -0.33 -10.60
N CYS A 160 -0.74 -0.06 -10.99
CA CYS A 160 0.13 0.85 -10.26
C CYS A 160 -0.23 2.33 -10.48
N ALA A 161 -0.73 2.71 -11.65
CA ALA A 161 -1.13 4.09 -11.94
C ALA A 161 -2.32 4.56 -11.09
N ASP A 162 -3.26 3.65 -10.78
CA ASP A 162 -4.38 3.95 -9.90
C ASP A 162 -3.94 4.19 -8.44
N GLU A 163 -2.73 3.73 -8.04
CA GLU A 163 -2.17 3.95 -6.69
C GLU A 163 -1.45 5.31 -6.55
N GLU A 164 -0.96 5.92 -7.64
CA GLU A 164 -0.22 7.20 -7.61
C GLU A 164 -1.12 8.44 -7.67
N GLU A 165 -2.35 8.33 -8.21
CA GLU A 165 -3.28 9.47 -8.37
C GLU A 165 -3.96 9.95 -7.07
N GLU A 166 -3.75 9.29 -5.91
CA GLU A 166 -4.21 9.79 -4.60
C GLU A 166 -3.16 10.67 -3.86
N SER A 167 -2.05 11.03 -4.52
CA SER A 167 -0.93 11.75 -3.88
C SER A 167 -0.56 13.12 -4.47
N GLU A 168 -1.49 13.88 -5.05
CA GLU A 168 -1.22 15.28 -5.40
C GLU A 168 -2.43 16.19 -5.10
N GLU A 169 -2.34 16.96 -4.00
CA GLU A 169 -2.49 18.43 -4.00
C GLU A 169 -2.47 18.99 -2.56
N GLU A 170 -1.28 19.24 -2.01
CA GLU A 170 -1.05 20.40 -1.13
C GLU A 170 0.48 20.68 -0.99
N SER A 171 1.20 20.77 -2.11
CA SER A 171 2.47 21.49 -2.09
C SER A 171 2.17 22.98 -2.21
N GLU A 172 1.82 23.59 -1.07
CA GLU A 172 1.95 25.04 -0.89
C GLU A 172 3.36 25.42 -1.34
N CYS A 173 3.44 26.02 -2.51
CA CYS A 173 4.60 26.79 -2.96
C CYS A 173 4.75 27.97 -1.98
N GLY A 174 5.33 27.70 -0.82
CA GLY A 174 5.68 28.65 0.24
C GLY A 174 6.83 29.57 -0.15
N CYS A 175 6.88 30.01 -1.42
CA CYS A 175 7.87 30.93 -1.94
C CYS A 175 7.34 32.35 -2.11
N CYS A 176 6.28 32.72 -1.39
CA CYS A 176 5.71 34.06 -1.46
C CYS A 176 5.39 34.67 -0.10
N GLU A 177 6.13 34.39 0.97
CA GLU A 177 6.03 35.20 2.18
C GLU A 177 7.40 35.55 2.78
N SER A 178 7.69 36.86 2.72
CA SER A 178 8.56 37.61 3.64
C SER A 178 10.04 37.81 3.25
N LYS A 179 10.30 39.05 2.78
CA LYS A 179 11.56 39.82 2.82
C LYS A 179 12.53 39.68 1.65
N CYS A 180 12.16 40.27 0.51
CA CYS A 180 13.13 40.88 -0.40
C CYS A 180 13.75 42.13 0.25
N ASP A 181 14.75 41.92 1.13
CA ASP A 181 15.62 42.98 1.62
C ASP A 181 16.98 42.96 0.89
N SER A 182 17.05 43.79 -0.15
CA SER A 182 18.20 44.64 -0.48
C SER A 182 19.62 44.07 -0.31
N LYS A 183 20.26 43.85 -1.47
CA LYS A 183 21.72 43.83 -1.74
C LYS A 183 22.46 42.53 -1.45
N LYS A 184 22.44 41.62 -2.43
CA LYS A 184 23.66 41.08 -3.11
C LYS A 184 23.28 40.07 -4.19
N LYS A 185 23.67 40.40 -5.43
CA LYS A 185 24.06 39.55 -6.57
C LYS A 185 23.55 38.10 -6.61
N GLY A 186 22.78 37.80 -7.66
CA GLY A 186 22.88 36.50 -8.35
C GLY A 186 21.60 35.67 -8.41
N CYS A 187 20.56 36.18 -9.08
CA CYS A 187 19.69 35.26 -9.82
C CYS A 187 20.53 34.64 -10.94
N CYS A 188 20.59 33.31 -10.96
CA CYS A 188 21.18 32.52 -12.05
C CYS A 188 22.67 32.78 -12.32
N SER A 189 23.57 32.17 -11.54
CA SER A 189 24.95 31.96 -12.01
C SER A 189 25.53 30.64 -11.49
N GLY A 190 25.32 29.59 -12.27
CA GLY A 190 25.89 28.25 -12.05
C GLY A 190 25.72 27.42 -13.30
N VAL A 191 26.25 27.91 -14.41
CA VAL A 191 26.22 27.27 -15.73
C VAL A 191 27.16 26.07 -15.75
N ASP A 192 26.67 24.90 -16.19
CA ASP A 192 27.40 24.07 -17.15
C ASP A 192 26.44 23.69 -18.29
N ILE A 193 26.64 24.40 -19.40
CA ILE A 193 26.01 24.17 -20.70
C ILE A 193 26.51 22.83 -21.26
N PHE A 194 25.63 21.84 -21.38
CA PHE A 194 25.75 20.82 -22.42
C PHE A 194 24.36 20.38 -22.93
N LYS A 195 24.02 20.91 -24.12
CA LYS A 195 22.97 20.49 -25.08
C LYS A 195 21.50 20.68 -24.69
N GLY A 196 20.90 21.75 -25.24
CA GLY A 196 19.48 21.77 -25.63
C GLY A 196 18.69 23.00 -25.17
N SER A 197 18.92 24.15 -25.81
CA SER A 197 17.98 25.28 -26.01
C SER A 197 17.01 25.64 -24.87
N CYS A 198 17.38 26.65 -24.06
CA CYS A 198 16.39 27.60 -23.56
C CYS A 198 16.03 28.49 -24.76
N ASP A 199 14.93 28.16 -25.44
CA ASP A 199 14.36 29.06 -26.42
C ASP A 199 13.75 30.27 -25.70
N ASP A 200 14.03 31.42 -26.30
CA ASP A 200 13.69 32.76 -25.88
C ASP A 200 12.17 32.92 -25.71
N ASP A 201 11.71 33.24 -24.49
CA ASP A 201 10.49 34.03 -24.20
C ASP A 201 10.36 34.29 -22.69
N CYS A 202 11.42 34.85 -22.07
CA CYS A 202 11.24 35.57 -20.80
C CYS A 202 10.64 36.93 -21.12
N ASP A 203 9.32 36.97 -21.25
CA ASP A 203 8.55 38.20 -21.48
C ASP A 203 8.83 39.24 -20.39
N ASP A 204 9.03 40.46 -20.88
CA ASP A 204 9.60 41.64 -20.23
C ASP A 204 8.63 42.36 -19.27
N ASP A 205 7.75 41.62 -18.57
CA ASP A 205 6.70 42.20 -17.71
C ASP A 205 6.87 41.91 -16.22
N CYS A 206 8.01 41.34 -15.80
CA CYS A 206 8.31 41.18 -14.36
C CYS A 206 8.79 42.47 -13.68
N CYS A 207 8.85 43.60 -14.40
CA CYS A 207 9.39 44.88 -13.91
C CYS A 207 8.62 46.12 -14.42
N LYS A 208 7.30 46.21 -14.21
CA LYS A 208 6.59 47.49 -14.21
C LYS A 208 5.69 47.66 -12.99
#